data_AF-A0A940YSX0-F1
#
_entry.id   AF-A0A940YSX0-F1
#
_cell.length_a   1.000
_cell.length_b   1.000
_cell.length_c   1.000
_cell.angle_alpha   90.00
_cell.angle_beta   90.00
_cell.angle_gamma   90.00
#
_symmetry.space_group_name_H-M   'P 1'
#
loop_
_entity.id
_entity.type
_entity.pdbx_description
1 polymer ?
#
loop_
_entity_poly.entity_id
_entity_poly.type
_entity_poly.pdbx_seq_one_letter_code
_entity_poly.pdbx_strand_id
1 'polypeptide(L)'
;MTEKVKFSVSVDADLGEALRRCAEEEDEQISMVVSRALEEYLGKRRRLREGRRAMEEHFEEHGWPTSEELAEADAWVDDLFGGPREERRSA
;
A
#
# COMPACT_ATOMS: atom_id res chain seq x y z
N MET A 1 -18.16 18.21 17.99
CA MET A 1 -17.98 16.83 18.48
C MET A 1 -18.15 15.90 17.29
N THR A 2 -17.10 15.17 16.90
CA THR A 2 -17.21 14.20 15.80
C THR A 2 -18.06 13.03 16.28
N GLU A 3 -19.09 12.68 15.53
CA GLU A 3 -19.99 11.57 15.85
C GLU A 3 -19.20 10.26 15.83
N LYS A 4 -19.18 9.53 16.95
CA LYS A 4 -18.49 8.22 17.03
C LYS A 4 -19.42 7.13 16.54
N VAL A 5 -19.05 6.47 15.45
CA VAL A 5 -19.74 5.31 14.90
C VAL A 5 -19.13 4.03 15.49
N LYS A 6 -19.96 3.09 15.94
CA LYS A 6 -19.50 1.76 16.39
C LYS A 6 -19.55 0.78 15.23
N PHE A 7 -18.46 0.07 15.01
CA PHE A 7 -18.34 -0.96 13.99
C PHE A 7 -17.97 -2.30 14.65
N SER A 8 -18.72 -3.35 14.35
CA SER A 8 -18.47 -4.69 14.90
C SER A 8 -18.07 -5.63 13.77
N VAL A 9 -16.88 -6.21 13.87
CA VAL A 9 -16.32 -7.13 12.88
C VAL A 9 -15.74 -8.35 13.58
N SER A 10 -15.91 -9.50 12.93
CA SER A 10 -15.22 -10.73 13.31
C SER A 10 -13.91 -10.82 12.53
N VAL A 11 -12.84 -11.14 13.24
CA VAL A 11 -11.51 -11.39 12.67
C VAL A 11 -11.04 -12.75 13.14
N ASP A 12 -10.16 -13.37 12.37
CA ASP A 12 -9.54 -14.64 12.76
C ASP A 12 -8.71 -14.46 14.04
N ALA A 13 -8.57 -15.55 14.80
CA ALA A 13 -7.93 -15.55 16.12
C ALA A 13 -6.51 -14.97 16.07
N ASP A 14 -5.73 -15.35 15.05
CA ASP A 14 -4.34 -14.90 14.87
C ASP A 14 -4.25 -13.39 14.68
N LEU A 15 -5.17 -12.81 13.91
CA LEU A 15 -5.22 -11.37 13.70
C LEU A 15 -5.67 -10.64 14.96
N GLY A 16 -6.64 -11.21 15.68
CA GLY A 16 -7.06 -10.67 16.98
C GLY A 16 -5.91 -10.63 17.98
N GLU A 17 -5.06 -11.66 18.00
CA GLU A 17 -3.89 -11.72 18.88
C GLU A 17 -2.79 -10.75 18.45
N ALA A 18 -2.56 -10.60 17.15
CA ALA A 18 -1.63 -9.60 16.63
C ALA A 18 -2.05 -8.17 17.02
N LEU A 19 -3.35 -7.85 16.95
CA LEU A 19 -3.87 -6.54 17.35
C LEU A 19 -3.70 -6.27 18.84
N ARG A 20 -3.91 -7.28 19.70
CA ARG A 20 -3.69 -7.16 21.15
C ARG A 20 -2.23 -6.88 21.46
N ARG A 21 -1.33 -7.67 20.89
CA ARG A 21 0.12 -7.52 21.08
C ARG A 21 0.63 -6.16 20.63
N CYS A 22 0.20 -5.69 19.45
CA CYS A 22 0.56 -4.37 18.96
C CYS A 22 0.05 -3.25 19.90
N ALA A 23 -1.18 -3.38 20.41
CA ALA A 23 -1.70 -2.43 21.39
C ALA A 23 -0.90 -2.42 22.71
N GLU A 24 -0.46 -3.60 23.18
CA GLU A 24 0.40 -3.73 24.36
C GLU A 24 1.79 -3.14 24.13
N GLU A 25 2.43 -3.44 22.99
CA GLU A 25 3.76 -2.95 22.63
C GLU A 25 3.79 -1.41 22.50
N GLU A 26 2.68 -0.82 22.08
CA GLU A 26 2.54 0.63 21.87
C GLU A 26 1.92 1.38 23.05
N ASP A 27 1.51 0.68 24.13
CA ASP A 27 0.75 1.25 25.25
C ASP A 27 -0.52 2.01 24.79
N GLU A 28 -1.21 1.46 23.80
CA GLU A 28 -2.41 2.03 23.17
C GLU A 28 -3.65 1.16 23.37
N GLN A 29 -4.84 1.74 23.16
CA GLN A 29 -6.06 0.96 23.07
C GLN A 29 -6.13 0.25 21.71
N ILE A 30 -6.62 -0.99 21.70
CA ILE A 30 -6.86 -1.76 20.44
C ILE A 30 -7.69 -0.95 19.43
N SER A 31 -8.66 -0.15 19.90
CA SER A 31 -9.47 0.70 19.04
C SER A 31 -8.64 1.77 18.30
N MET A 32 -7.61 2.33 18.93
CA MET A 32 -6.70 3.31 18.31
C MET A 32 -5.82 2.65 17.25
N VAL A 33 -5.24 1.49 17.58
CA VAL A 33 -4.47 0.67 16.63
C VAL A 33 -5.30 0.34 15.39
N VAL A 34 -6.54 -0.14 15.60
CA VAL A 34 -7.46 -0.47 14.50
C VAL A 34 -7.84 0.78 13.70
N SER A 35 -8.18 1.89 14.35
CA SER A 35 -8.50 3.14 13.66
C SER A 35 -7.35 3.63 12.79
N ARG A 36 -6.13 3.67 13.31
CA ARG A 36 -4.93 4.09 12.57
C ARG A 36 -4.65 3.17 11.38
N ALA A 37 -4.72 1.85 11.59
CA ALA A 37 -4.52 0.88 10.51
C ALA A 37 -5.56 1.04 9.39
N LEU A 38 -6.84 1.28 9.74
CA LEU A 38 -7.91 1.51 8.77
C LEU A 38 -7.73 2.83 8.02
N GLU A 39 -7.36 3.91 8.72
CA GLU A 39 -7.08 5.21 8.10
C GLU A 39 -5.93 5.12 7.10
N GLU A 40 -4.84 4.45 7.46
CA GLU A 40 -3.73 4.20 6.55
C GLU A 40 -4.15 3.37 5.34
N TYR A 41 -4.86 2.27 5.56
CA TYR A 41 -5.30 1.39 4.48
C TYR A 41 -6.22 2.14 3.50
N LEU A 42 -7.24 2.81 4.02
CA LEU A 42 -8.20 3.56 3.21
C LEU A 42 -7.52 4.74 2.50
N GLY A 43 -6.60 5.43 3.17
CA GLY A 43 -5.78 6.49 2.59
C GLY A 43 -4.92 6.00 1.43
N LYS A 44 -4.19 4.89 1.62
CA LYS A 44 -3.39 4.24 0.56
C LYS A 44 -4.27 3.82 -0.61
N ARG A 45 -5.42 3.17 -0.34
CA ARG A 45 -6.39 2.75 -1.38
C ARG A 45 -6.96 3.94 -2.15
N ARG A 46 -7.22 5.06 -1.47
CA ARG A 46 -7.68 6.30 -2.10
C ARG A 46 -6.62 6.86 -3.04
N ARG A 47 -5.37 7.03 -2.58
CA ARG A 47 -4.25 7.51 -3.41
C ARG A 47 -4.04 6.64 -4.65
N LEU A 48 -4.13 5.32 -4.53
CA LEU A 48 -4.01 4.42 -5.69
C LEU A 48 -5.15 4.56 -6.70
N ARG A 49 -6.36 4.93 -6.27
CA ARG A 49 -7.46 5.21 -7.20
C ARG A 49 -7.28 6.56 -7.88
N GLU A 50 -6.95 7.58 -7.11
CA GLU A 50 -6.69 8.93 -7.62
C GLU A 50 -5.51 8.94 -8.58
N GLY A 51 -4.41 8.25 -8.25
CA GLY A 51 -3.24 8.12 -9.12
C GLY A 51 -3.56 7.42 -10.43
N ARG A 52 -4.34 6.31 -10.41
CA ARG A 52 -4.77 5.65 -11.65
C ARG A 52 -5.61 6.56 -12.53
N ARG A 53 -6.55 7.28 -11.93
CA ARG A 53 -7.38 8.23 -12.65
C ARG A 53 -6.53 9.35 -13.28
N ALA A 54 -5.59 9.90 -12.53
CA ALA A 54 -4.70 10.94 -13.04
C ALA A 54 -3.81 10.43 -14.18
N MET A 55 -3.34 9.18 -14.12
CA MET A 55 -2.60 8.55 -15.22
C MET A 55 -3.47 8.38 -16.48
N GLU A 56 -4.71 7.93 -16.31
CA GLU A 56 -5.67 7.77 -17.41
C GLU A 56 -5.97 9.12 -18.08
N GLU A 57 -6.29 10.15 -17.28
CA GLU A 57 -6.50 11.52 -17.77
C GLU A 57 -5.25 12.04 -18.52
N HIS A 58 -4.05 11.80 -18.00
CA HIS A 58 -2.80 12.20 -18.65
C HIS A 58 -2.61 11.48 -20.00
N PHE A 59 -2.86 10.18 -20.09
CA PHE A 59 -2.70 9.43 -21.34
C PHE A 59 -3.79 9.72 -22.36
N GLU A 60 -4.99 10.08 -21.93
CA GLU A 60 -6.03 10.60 -22.82
C GLU A 60 -5.61 11.93 -23.45
N GLU A 61 -4.97 12.82 -22.69
CA GLU A 61 -4.52 14.13 -23.17
C GLU A 61 -3.25 14.08 -24.03
N HIS A 62 -2.30 13.20 -23.67
CA HIS A 62 -0.95 13.19 -24.26
C HIS A 62 -0.65 11.96 -25.13
N GLY A 63 -1.53 10.96 -25.13
CA GLY A 63 -1.33 9.68 -25.79
C GLY A 63 -0.83 8.61 -24.82
N TRP A 64 -1.20 7.36 -25.11
CA TRP A 64 -0.72 6.20 -24.34
C TRP A 64 0.73 5.88 -24.69
N PRO A 65 1.54 5.47 -23.70
CA PRO A 65 2.92 5.11 -23.93
C PRO A 65 3.03 3.90 -24.85
N THR A 66 3.98 3.94 -25.76
CA THR A 66 4.32 2.85 -26.65
C THR A 66 5.05 1.74 -25.90
N SER A 67 5.12 0.55 -26.50
CA SER A 67 5.86 -0.57 -25.91
C SER A 67 7.36 -0.30 -25.76
N GLU A 68 7.94 0.55 -26.61
CA GLU A 68 9.34 0.96 -26.51
C GLU A 68 9.58 1.89 -25.33
N GLU A 69 8.72 2.90 -25.14
CA GLU A 69 8.78 3.81 -23.99
C GLU A 69 8.55 3.09 -22.65
N LEU A 70 7.66 2.09 -22.62
CA LEU A 70 7.47 1.25 -21.44
C LEU A 70 8.72 0.41 -21.13
N ALA A 71 9.37 -0.16 -22.15
CA ALA A 71 10.59 -0.95 -21.96
C ALA A 71 11.77 -0.09 -21.49
N GLU A 72 11.89 1.14 -22.00
CA GLU A 72 12.90 2.09 -21.53
C GLU A 72 12.65 2.51 -20.08
N ALA A 73 11.39 2.77 -19.71
CA ALA A 73 11.02 3.09 -18.34
C ALA A 73 11.31 1.93 -17.37
N ASP A 74 10.98 0.68 -17.75
CA ASP A 74 11.28 -0.51 -16.95
C ASP A 74 12.80 -0.69 -16.77
N ALA A 75 13.58 -0.53 -17.84
CA ALA A 75 15.04 -0.62 -17.78
C ALA A 75 15.64 0.45 -16.86
N TRP A 76 15.09 1.67 -16.88
CA TRP A 76 15.52 2.75 -16.00
C TRP A 76 15.18 2.49 -14.53
N VAL A 77 13.99 1.95 -14.24
CA VAL A 77 13.59 1.54 -12.88
C VAL A 77 14.48 0.42 -12.36
N ASP A 78 14.78 -0.56 -13.21
CA ASP A 78 15.69 -1.66 -12.87
C ASP A 78 17.13 -1.15 -12.64
N ASP A 79 17.63 -0.16 -13.38
CA ASP A 79 18.93 0.46 -13.11
C ASP A 79 18.94 1.24 -11.77
N LEU A 80 17.86 1.96 -11.47
CA LEU A 80 17.77 2.81 -10.30
C LEU A 80 17.58 2.04 -8.99
N PHE A 81 16.85 0.91 -9.03
CA PHE A 81 16.44 0.15 -7.84
C PHE A 81 16.89 -1.32 -7.85
N GLY A 82 17.33 -1.84 -8.98
CA GLY A 82 17.91 -3.18 -9.10
C GLY A 82 19.33 -3.20 -8.57
N GLY A 83 19.49 -3.23 -7.24
CA GLY A 83 20.75 -3.59 -6.60
C GLY A 83 21.30 -4.93 -7.13
N PRO A 84 22.57 -5.29 -6.82
CA PRO A 84 23.21 -6.46 -7.39
C PRO A 84 22.34 -7.69 -7.17
N ARG A 85 21.81 -8.25 -8.25
CA ARG A 85 21.19 -9.58 -8.24
C ARG A 85 22.31 -10.55 -7.87
N GLU A 86 22.47 -10.84 -6.58
CA GLU A 86 23.39 -11.87 -6.11
C GLU A 86 23.12 -13.13 -6.93
N GLU A 87 24.12 -13.51 -7.72
CA GLU A 87 24.15 -14.77 -8.43
C GLU A 87 24.01 -15.89 -7.41
N ARG A 88 22.77 -16.33 -7.15
CA ARG A 88 22.51 -17.66 -6.62
C ARG A 88 22.79 -18.66 -7.74
N ARG A 89 24.07 -18.86 -8.02
CA ARG A 89 24.67 -20.02 -8.70
C ARG A 89 25.90 -20.39 -7.89
N SER A 90 26.14 -21.61 -7.47
CA SER A 90 25.41 -22.87 -7.46
C SER A 90 26.24 -23.75 -6.52
N ALA A 91 25.57 -24.55 -5.68
CA ALA A 91 26.03 -25.79 -5.04
C ALA A 91 27.39 -25.81 -4.32
#